data_AF-A0A431HWM3-F1
#
_entry.id   AF-A0A431HWM3-F1
#
_cell.length_a   1.000
_cell.length_b   1.000
_cell.length_c   1.000
_cell.angle_alpha   90.00
_cell.angle_beta   90.00
_cell.angle_gamma   90.00
#
_symmetry.space_group_name_H-M   'P 1'
#
loop_
_entity.id
_entity.type
_entity.pdbx_description
1 polymer ?
#
loop_
_entity_poly.entity_id
_entity_poly.type
_entity_poly.pdbx_seq_one_letter_code
_entity_poly.pdbx_strand_id
1 'polypeptide(L)'
;MNKNIITIAMLLCSTASSYAMTTVNLDEHDFTCNQVKLTQKSTETEITDNCTVVKIYHRQNGIEGRNPSRTQGGGADITQMTTPNQEIVLDKIHFYDDSHRELVCSFEHNKIEKCKTEAKKEPNSTKKE
;
A
#
# COMPACT_ATOMS: atom_id res chain seq x y z
N MET A 1 3.21 -5.43 -55.85
CA MET A 1 2.51 -5.60 -54.56
C MET A 1 3.28 -6.63 -53.74
N ASN A 2 3.76 -6.47 -52.50
CA ASN A 2 3.68 -5.43 -51.47
C ASN A 2 4.90 -5.61 -50.55
N LYS A 3 6.04 -4.96 -50.83
CA LYS A 3 7.26 -5.03 -49.98
C LYS A 3 7.16 -4.18 -48.70
N ASN A 4 6.04 -3.48 -48.51
CA ASN A 4 5.88 -2.43 -47.50
C ASN A 4 5.09 -2.88 -46.25
N ILE A 5 4.73 -4.16 -46.13
CA ILE A 5 3.85 -4.63 -45.04
C ILE A 5 4.65 -5.10 -43.82
N ILE A 6 5.94 -5.44 -43.97
CA ILE A 6 6.72 -6.05 -42.88
C ILE A 6 7.22 -5.00 -41.87
N THR A 7 7.30 -3.72 -42.24
CA THR A 7 7.90 -2.67 -41.40
C THR A 7 6.95 -2.07 -40.35
N ILE A 8 5.64 -2.36 -40.39
CA ILE A 8 4.64 -1.74 -39.50
C ILE A 8 4.41 -2.56 -38.21
N ALA A 9 4.93 -3.79 -38.12
CA ALA A 9 4.63 -4.70 -37.01
C ALA A 9 5.50 -4.52 -35.74
N MET A 10 6.53 -3.66 -35.75
CA MET A 10 7.49 -3.53 -34.62
C MET A 10 7.30 -2.27 -33.74
N LEU A 11 6.21 -1.51 -33.91
CA LEU A 11 6.00 -0.26 -33.14
C LEU A 11 4.98 -0.36 -31.99
N LEU A 12 4.75 -1.57 -31.48
CA LEU A 12 4.05 -1.76 -30.20
C LEU A 12 5.06 -2.05 -29.09
N CYS A 13 6.06 -1.18 -28.93
CA CYS A 13 6.75 -1.06 -27.64
C CYS A 13 5.74 -0.49 -26.66
N SER A 14 4.94 -1.37 -26.06
CA SER A 14 4.10 -1.07 -24.92
C SER A 14 4.97 -0.41 -23.86
N THR A 15 4.84 0.91 -23.73
CA THR A 15 5.45 1.66 -22.66
C THR A 15 4.79 1.19 -21.37
N ALA A 16 5.42 0.24 -20.68
CA ALA A 16 5.08 -0.06 -19.30
C ALA A 16 5.38 1.21 -18.50
N SER A 17 4.35 2.00 -18.24
CA SER A 17 4.44 3.15 -17.35
C SER A 17 4.64 2.61 -15.94
N SER A 18 5.88 2.69 -15.44
CA SER A 18 6.14 2.56 -14.01
C SER A 18 5.61 3.81 -13.32
N TYR A 19 4.48 3.68 -12.62
CA TYR A 19 3.94 4.77 -11.81
C TYR A 19 4.64 4.75 -10.44
N ALA A 20 5.32 5.85 -10.11
CA ALA A 20 5.90 6.03 -8.79
C ALA A 20 4.83 6.63 -7.85
N MET A 21 4.59 5.97 -6.72
CA MET A 21 3.73 6.53 -5.68
C MET A 21 4.49 7.58 -4.87
N THR A 22 3.88 8.74 -4.69
CA THR A 22 4.40 9.85 -3.87
C THR A 22 3.73 9.86 -2.51
N THR A 23 4.49 10.27 -1.49
CA THR A 23 3.94 10.48 -0.14
C THR A 23 3.08 11.73 -0.14
N VAL A 24 1.92 11.68 0.51
CA VAL A 24 0.99 12.80 0.60
C VAL A 24 0.55 13.05 2.03
N ASN A 25 0.34 14.32 2.36
CA ASN A 25 -0.31 14.71 3.59
C ASN A 25 -1.82 14.81 3.38
N LEU A 26 -2.60 13.94 4.03
CA LEU A 26 -4.06 13.93 3.87
C LEU A 26 -4.71 15.26 4.30
N ASP A 27 -4.10 15.98 5.26
CA ASP A 27 -4.67 17.25 5.75
C ASP A 27 -4.52 18.40 4.73
N GLU A 28 -3.53 18.31 3.83
CA GLU A 28 -3.21 19.34 2.82
C GLU A 28 -3.91 19.11 1.48
N HIS A 29 -4.53 17.95 1.30
CA HIS A 29 -5.19 17.57 0.06
C HIS A 29 -6.67 17.27 0.29
N ASP A 30 -7.50 17.51 -0.73
CA ASP A 30 -8.93 17.22 -0.64
C ASP A 30 -9.22 15.79 -1.09
N PHE A 31 -8.76 14.80 -0.32
CA PHE A 31 -9.16 13.41 -0.46
C PHE A 31 -10.48 13.18 0.30
N THR A 32 -11.47 12.59 -0.36
CA THR A 32 -12.78 12.30 0.24
C THR A 32 -13.20 10.87 -0.04
N CYS A 33 -13.90 10.26 0.90
CA CYS A 33 -14.59 8.99 0.71
C CYS A 33 -16.05 9.17 1.12
N ASN A 34 -16.98 8.89 0.21
CA ASN A 34 -18.40 9.16 0.40
C ASN A 34 -18.67 10.59 0.89
N GLN A 35 -17.97 11.57 0.30
CA GLN A 35 -18.00 13.00 0.67
C GLN A 35 -17.43 13.33 2.06
N VAL A 36 -16.92 12.36 2.81
CA VAL A 36 -16.22 12.57 4.08
C VAL A 36 -14.75 12.85 3.78
N LYS A 37 -14.23 13.99 4.25
CA LYS A 37 -12.82 14.36 4.07
C LYS A 37 -11.92 13.45 4.90
N LEU A 38 -10.94 12.86 4.23
CA LEU A 38 -9.88 12.10 4.87
C LEU A 38 -8.85 13.05 5.48
N THR A 39 -8.35 12.67 6.65
CA THR A 39 -7.34 13.42 7.40
C THR A 39 -6.30 12.46 7.95
N GLN A 40 -5.18 12.98 8.47
CA GLN A 40 -4.20 12.12 9.15
C GLN A 40 -4.74 11.47 10.44
N LYS A 41 -5.92 11.90 10.89
CA LYS A 41 -6.62 11.33 12.05
C LYS A 41 -7.68 10.29 11.67
N SER A 42 -7.90 10.07 10.37
CA SER A 42 -8.86 9.07 9.92
C SER A 42 -8.46 7.69 10.42
N THR A 43 -9.45 6.97 10.93
CA THR A 43 -9.31 5.63 11.50
C THR A 43 -9.46 4.56 10.42
N GLU A 44 -9.03 3.33 10.73
CA GLU A 44 -9.30 2.16 9.89
C GLU A 44 -10.78 2.06 9.56
N THR A 45 -11.65 2.13 10.58
CA THR A 45 -13.10 1.99 10.42
C THR A 45 -13.69 3.06 9.51
N GLU A 46 -13.28 4.32 9.67
CA GLU A 46 -13.74 5.40 8.79
C GLU A 46 -13.35 5.14 7.33
N ILE A 47 -12.17 4.58 7.08
CA ILE A 47 -11.74 4.24 5.72
C ILE A 47 -12.51 3.03 5.20
N THR A 48 -12.67 1.96 5.99
CA THR A 48 -13.36 0.74 5.55
C THR A 48 -14.83 0.95 5.26
N ASP A 49 -15.48 1.85 6.01
CA ASP A 49 -16.92 2.07 5.92
C ASP A 49 -17.30 3.08 4.83
N ASN A 50 -16.40 4.00 4.48
CA ASN A 50 -16.70 5.09 3.54
C ASN A 50 -16.00 4.97 2.19
N CYS A 51 -14.84 4.30 2.11
CA CYS A 51 -14.05 4.24 0.88
C CYS A 51 -14.40 3.01 0.04
N THR A 52 -13.97 3.02 -1.23
CA THR A 52 -14.22 1.92 -2.16
C THR A 52 -12.98 1.06 -2.37
N VAL A 53 -13.20 -0.23 -2.71
CA VAL A 53 -12.14 -1.20 -3.04
C VAL A 53 -11.08 -1.32 -1.93
N VAL A 54 -11.55 -1.34 -0.67
CA VAL A 54 -10.68 -1.37 0.49
C VAL A 54 -10.04 -2.74 0.66
N LYS A 55 -8.71 -2.78 0.79
CA LYS A 55 -7.90 -3.96 1.09
C LYS A 55 -7.03 -3.69 2.30
N ILE A 56 -7.17 -4.53 3.31
CA ILE A 56 -6.48 -4.39 4.59
C ILE A 56 -5.36 -5.42 4.67
N TYR A 57 -4.15 -4.96 5.02
CA TYR A 57 -2.97 -5.78 5.19
C TYR A 57 -2.55 -5.74 6.65
N HIS A 58 -2.37 -6.92 7.24
CA HIS A 58 -1.93 -7.09 8.62
C HIS A 58 -0.52 -7.66 8.64
N ARG A 59 0.28 -7.22 9.61
CA ARG A 59 1.57 -7.81 9.91
C ARG A 59 1.45 -8.70 11.13
N GLN A 60 2.06 -9.88 11.08
CA GLN A 60 2.27 -10.69 12.27
C GLN A 60 3.56 -10.23 12.93
N ASN A 61 3.46 -9.67 14.13
CA ASN A 61 4.62 -9.41 14.97
C ASN A 61 4.97 -10.71 15.70
N GLY A 62 5.55 -11.66 14.98
CA GLY A 62 6.26 -12.77 15.58
C GLY A 62 7.64 -12.29 15.96
N ILE A 63 8.04 -12.47 17.22
CA ILE A 63 9.43 -12.21 17.65
C ILE A 63 10.35 -12.84 16.61
N GLU A 64 11.25 -12.05 16.02
CA GLU A 64 12.42 -12.53 15.27
C GLU A 64 13.34 -13.27 16.26
N GLY A 65 12.85 -14.40 16.75
CA GLY A 65 13.48 -15.24 17.73
C GLY A 65 14.19 -16.35 17.01
N ARG A 66 15.50 -16.16 16.83
CA ARG A 66 16.54 -17.19 16.78
C ARG A 66 16.17 -18.46 16.02
N ASN A 67 16.84 -18.70 14.90
CA ASN A 67 17.09 -20.06 14.42
C ASN A 67 17.55 -20.89 15.64
N PRO A 68 16.74 -21.82 16.19
CA PRO A 68 17.25 -22.75 17.15
C PRO A 68 18.03 -23.74 16.31
N SER A 69 19.29 -23.41 16.02
CA SER A 69 20.24 -24.41 15.57
C SER A 69 20.11 -25.56 16.55
N ARG A 70 19.43 -26.61 16.08
CA ARG A 70 19.07 -27.82 16.81
C ARG A 70 20.27 -28.25 17.63
N THR A 71 20.23 -27.99 18.94
CA THR A 71 21.20 -28.60 19.84
C THR A 71 20.73 -30.05 20.00
N GLN A 72 21.34 -30.92 19.21
CA GLN A 72 21.19 -32.36 19.33
C GLN A 72 21.77 -32.76 20.69
N GLY A 73 20.91 -33.03 21.69
CA GLY A 73 21.38 -33.62 22.94
C GLY A 73 20.41 -33.52 24.10
N GLY A 74 19.85 -34.68 24.49
CA GLY A 74 19.62 -35.06 25.89
C GLY A 74 18.42 -34.44 26.60
N GLY A 75 17.49 -35.30 27.04
CA GLY A 75 16.23 -34.89 27.65
C GLY A 75 16.35 -34.20 29.01
N ALA A 76 15.44 -33.26 29.22
CA ALA A 76 14.73 -32.93 30.45
C ALA A 76 13.71 -31.84 30.05
N ASP A 77 12.45 -32.01 30.44
CA ASP A 77 11.31 -31.09 30.27
C ASP A 77 11.51 -29.95 29.25
N ILE A 78 11.02 -30.19 28.03
CA ILE A 78 10.55 -29.09 27.17
C ILE A 78 9.34 -28.48 27.86
N THR A 79 9.61 -27.55 28.79
CA THR A 79 8.65 -26.51 29.14
C THR A 79 8.22 -25.90 27.82
N GLN A 80 6.96 -26.13 27.44
CA GLN A 80 6.34 -25.44 26.33
C GLN A 80 6.55 -23.95 26.59
N MET A 81 7.54 -23.36 25.93
CA MET A 81 7.57 -21.93 25.71
C MET A 81 6.31 -21.64 24.92
N THR A 82 5.24 -21.23 25.62
CA THR A 82 4.07 -20.61 25.04
C THR A 82 4.59 -19.64 24.01
N THR A 83 4.32 -19.95 22.74
CA THR A 83 4.63 -19.07 21.63
C THR A 83 4.18 -17.67 22.03
N PRO A 84 5.09 -16.67 22.02
CA PRO A 84 4.71 -15.31 22.38
C PRO A 84 3.52 -14.95 21.50
N ASN A 85 2.45 -14.49 22.15
CA ASN A 85 1.16 -14.19 21.55
C ASN A 85 1.42 -13.44 20.24
N GLN A 86 1.17 -14.09 19.10
CA GLN A 86 1.42 -13.48 17.79
C GLN A 86 0.43 -12.34 17.64
N GLU A 87 0.87 -11.11 17.91
CA GLU A 87 0.02 -9.93 17.79
C GLU A 87 -0.15 -9.62 16.30
N ILE A 88 -1.39 -9.77 15.81
CA ILE A 88 -1.77 -9.35 14.47
C ILE A 88 -2.05 -7.85 14.53
N VAL A 89 -1.23 -7.06 13.86
CA VAL A 89 -1.33 -5.59 13.86
C VAL A 89 -1.68 -5.11 12.46
N LEU A 90 -2.54 -4.09 12.37
CA LEU A 90 -2.82 -3.40 11.11
C LEU A 90 -1.53 -2.77 10.56
N ASP A 91 -1.16 -3.13 9.33
CA ASP A 91 0.03 -2.59 8.66
C ASP A 91 -0.37 -1.52 7.65
N LYS A 92 -1.26 -1.85 6.71
CA LYS A 92 -1.62 -0.96 5.60
C LYS A 92 -3.07 -1.13 5.19
N ILE A 93 -3.65 -0.05 4.67
CA ILE A 93 -4.92 -0.06 3.95
C ILE A 93 -4.69 0.52 2.56
N HIS A 94 -5.17 -0.21 1.55
CA HIS A 94 -5.23 0.20 0.16
C HIS A 94 -6.68 0.47 -0.23
N PHE A 95 -6.97 1.62 -0.82
CA PHE A 95 -8.34 2.03 -1.14
C PHE A 95 -8.34 3.11 -2.22
N TYR A 96 -9.55 3.45 -2.69
CA TYR A 96 -9.77 4.56 -3.63
C TYR A 96 -10.69 5.61 -3.01
N ASP A 97 -10.34 6.87 -3.26
CA ASP A 97 -11.16 8.01 -2.91
C ASP A 97 -12.30 8.24 -3.93
N ASP A 98 -13.18 9.22 -3.67
CA ASP A 98 -14.31 9.56 -4.54
C ASP A 98 -13.88 10.06 -5.94
N SER A 99 -12.64 10.56 -6.06
CA SER A 99 -12.04 10.97 -7.32
C SER A 99 -11.29 9.84 -8.03
N HIS A 100 -11.47 8.60 -7.57
CA HIS A 100 -10.78 7.39 -8.06
C HIS A 100 -9.25 7.48 -8.00
N ARG A 101 -8.70 8.24 -7.06
CA ARG A 101 -7.27 8.26 -6.74
C ARG A 101 -6.96 7.10 -5.82
N GLU A 102 -5.96 6.32 -6.19
CA GLU A 102 -5.45 5.23 -5.39
C GLU A 102 -4.67 5.76 -4.18
N LEU A 103 -5.01 5.28 -2.99
CA LEU A 103 -4.34 5.61 -1.75
C LEU A 103 -3.85 4.34 -1.05
N VAL A 104 -2.60 4.37 -0.59
CA VAL A 104 -2.01 3.34 0.26
C VAL A 104 -1.51 4.00 1.53
N CYS A 105 -2.20 3.74 2.63
CA CYS A 105 -1.88 4.30 3.95
C CYS A 105 -1.30 3.21 4.86
N SER A 106 -0.10 3.46 5.41
CA SER A 106 0.51 2.67 6.47
C SER A 106 0.03 3.14 7.83
N PHE A 107 -0.11 2.18 8.75
CA PHE A 107 -0.56 2.40 10.10
C PHE A 107 0.51 2.02 11.12
N GLU A 108 0.62 2.83 12.17
CA GLU A 108 1.41 2.54 13.35
C GLU A 108 0.58 2.89 14.59
N HIS A 109 0.49 1.98 15.56
CA HIS A 109 -0.35 2.15 16.75
C HIS A 109 -1.81 2.56 16.43
N ASN A 110 -2.41 1.94 15.41
CA ASN A 110 -3.77 2.22 14.90
C ASN A 110 -3.99 3.67 14.41
N LYS A 111 -2.92 4.37 14.04
CA LYS A 111 -2.96 5.71 13.45
C LYS A 111 -2.27 5.70 12.10
N ILE A 112 -2.72 6.56 11.20
CA ILE A 112 -2.06 6.76 9.92
C ILE A 112 -0.67 7.35 10.17
N GLU A 113 0.36 6.62 9.78
CA GLU A 113 1.74 7.11 9.79
C GLU A 113 2.06 7.82 8.48
N LYS A 114 1.62 7.22 7.36
CA LYS A 114 2.01 7.66 6.02
C LYS A 114 1.02 7.23 4.97
N CYS A 115 0.56 8.15 4.14
CA CYS A 115 -0.21 7.83 2.93
C CYS A 115 0.58 8.11 1.66
N LYS A 116 0.34 7.30 0.64
CA LYS A 116 0.89 7.47 -0.70
C LYS A 116 -0.22 7.41 -1.74
N THR A 117 -0.06 8.18 -2.79
CA THR A 117 -0.93 8.16 -3.99
C THR A 117 -0.05 8.08 -5.22
N GLU A 118 -0.59 7.63 -6.34
CA GLU A 118 0.07 7.79 -7.63
C GLU A 118 0.40 9.26 -7.89
N ALA A 119 1.65 9.53 -8.29
CA ALA A 119 2.04 10.86 -8.73
C ALA A 119 1.24 11.19 -10.00
N LYS A 120 0.22 12.03 -9.89
CA LYS A 120 -0.36 12.65 -11.10
C LYS A 120 0.76 13.45 -11.74
N LYS A 121 1.13 13.10 -12.97
CA LYS A 121 1.81 14.07 -13.83
C LYS A 121 0.85 15.24 -13.93
N GLU A 122 1.16 16.36 -13.29
CA GLU A 122 0.45 17.59 -13.60
C GLU A 122 0.46 17.73 -15.12
N PRO A 123 -0.69 17.96 -15.77
CA PRO A 123 -0.64 18.40 -17.16
C PRO A 123 0.19 19.67 -17.13
N ASN A 124 1.39 19.60 -17.70
CA ASN A 124 2.29 20.73 -17.86
C ASN A 124 1.42 21.88 -18.38
N SER A 125 1.12 22.86 -17.51
CA SER A 125 0.46 24.09 -17.89
C SER A 125 1.42 24.72 -18.87
N THR A 126 1.18 24.45 -20.15
CA THR A 126 1.94 25.02 -21.24
C THR A 126 1.56 26.48 -21.20
N LYS A 127 2.34 27.25 -20.45
CA LYS A 127 2.30 28.71 -20.43
C LYS A 127 2.64 29.15 -21.86
N LYS A 128 1.61 29.25 -22.70
CA LYS A 128 1.66 29.99 -23.95
C LYS A 128 1.45 31.45 -23.57
N GLU A 129 2.55 32.18 -23.53
CA GLU A 129 2.57 33.61 -23.81
C GLU A 129 3.38 33.79 -25.10
#